data_AF-A0A972LGT1-F1
#
_entry.id   AF-A0A972LGT1-F1
#
_cell.length_a   1.000
_cell.length_b   1.000
_cell.length_c   1.000
_cell.angle_alpha   90.00
_cell.angle_beta   90.00
_cell.angle_gamma   90.00
#
_symmetry.space_group_name_H-M   'P 1'
#
loop_
_entity.id
_entity.type
_entity.pdbx_description
1 polymer ?
#
loop_
_entity_poly.entity_id
_entity_poly.type
_entity_poly.pdbx_seq_one_letter_code
_entity_poly.pdbx_strand_id
1 'polypeptide(L)'
;MARMVRKQIYIAQEQEKRLKKRAKTLKTTEANLVREGINAILTRPVIEKDSDAWTREWNFINTMLRKRPVKGKRRWKREEIYER
;
A
#
# COMPACT_ATOMS: atom_id res chain seq x y z
N MET A 1 -12.62 0.48 -30.13
CA MET A 1 -12.01 -0.52 -29.24
C MET A 1 -10.50 -0.33 -29.30
N ALA A 2 -9.83 -0.16 -28.16
CA ALA A 2 -8.36 -0.05 -28.16
C ALA A 2 -7.73 -1.32 -28.76
N ARG A 3 -6.66 -1.16 -29.54
CA ARG A 3 -5.93 -2.29 -30.15
C ARG A 3 -5.33 -3.15 -29.03
N MET A 4 -5.83 -4.37 -28.86
CA MET A 4 -5.32 -5.31 -27.85
C MET A 4 -4.16 -6.14 -28.41
N VAL A 5 -3.13 -6.38 -27.58
CA VAL A 5 -2.01 -7.26 -27.91
C VAL A 5 -2.24 -8.61 -27.20
N ARG A 6 -2.19 -9.72 -27.95
CA ARG A 6 -2.32 -11.07 -27.37
C ARG A 6 -1.03 -11.41 -26.60
N LYS A 7 -1.18 -11.76 -25.32
CA LYS A 7 -0.09 -12.26 -24.48
C LYS A 7 -0.45 -13.65 -23.96
N GLN A 8 0.51 -14.58 -24.01
CA GLN A 8 0.43 -15.87 -23.34
C GLN A 8 1.33 -15.83 -22.09
N ILE A 9 0.83 -16.35 -20.98
CA ILE A 9 1.54 -16.43 -19.70
C ILE A 9 1.31 -17.81 -19.09
N TYR A 10 2.32 -18.32 -18.39
CA TYR A 10 2.18 -19.52 -17.57
C TYR A 10 1.78 -19.10 -16.15
N ILE A 11 0.79 -19.79 -15.59
CA ILE A 11 0.32 -19.59 -14.21
C ILE A 11 0.22 -20.96 -13.52
N ALA A 12 0.32 -20.97 -12.20
CA ALA A 12 0.14 -22.19 -11.43
C ALA A 12 -1.31 -22.69 -11.50
N GLN A 13 -1.52 -24.00 -11.35
CA GLN A 13 -2.86 -24.60 -11.38
C GLN A 13 -3.81 -23.98 -10.32
N GLU A 14 -3.28 -23.60 -9.16
CA GLU A 14 -4.07 -22.95 -8.12
C GLU A 14 -4.46 -21.51 -8.51
N GLN A 15 -3.61 -20.79 -9.24
CA GLN A 15 -3.93 -19.46 -9.75
C GLN A 15 -5.07 -19.54 -10.78
N GLU A 16 -5.04 -20.54 -11.66
CA GLU A 16 -6.11 -20.80 -12.65
C GLU A 16 -7.46 -21.04 -11.97
N LYS A 17 -7.51 -21.91 -10.94
CA LYS A 17 -8.73 -22.17 -10.16
C LYS A 17 -9.28 -20.89 -9.53
N ARG A 18 -8.40 -20.09 -8.91
CA ARG A 18 -8.77 -18.82 -8.27
C ARG A 18 -9.24 -17.79 -9.29
N LEU A 19 -8.58 -17.70 -10.45
CA LEU A 19 -8.93 -16.78 -11.53
C LEU A 19 -10.35 -17.06 -12.05
N LYS A 20 -10.64 -18.33 -12.38
CA LYS A 20 -11.97 -18.80 -12.80
C LYS A 20 -13.05 -18.50 -11.78
N LYS A 21 -12.80 -18.88 -10.52
CA LYS A 21 -13.75 -18.64 -9.42
C LYS A 21 -14.04 -17.15 -9.28
N ARG A 22 -13.01 -16.30 -9.28
CA ARG A 22 -13.13 -14.86 -9.09
C ARG A 22 -13.83 -14.18 -10.27
N ALA A 23 -13.50 -14.55 -11.51
CA ALA A 23 -14.16 -14.04 -12.71
C ALA A 23 -15.66 -14.34 -12.70
N LYS A 24 -16.03 -15.58 -12.33
CA LYS A 24 -17.44 -15.99 -12.17
C LYS A 24 -18.16 -15.18 -11.09
N THR A 25 -17.55 -15.03 -9.90
CA THR A 25 -18.14 -14.24 -8.80
C THR A 25 -18.36 -12.78 -9.21
N LEU A 26 -17.43 -12.19 -9.96
CA LEU A 26 -17.50 -10.80 -10.42
C LEU A 26 -18.32 -10.63 -11.72
N LYS A 27 -18.88 -11.71 -12.27
CA LYS A 27 -19.63 -11.71 -13.55
C LYS A 27 -18.86 -11.04 -14.69
N THR A 28 -17.54 -11.28 -14.75
CA THR A 28 -16.65 -10.76 -15.80
C THR A 28 -15.85 -11.90 -16.44
N THR A 29 -15.11 -11.61 -17.50
CA THR A 29 -14.23 -12.60 -18.15
C THR A 29 -12.88 -12.67 -17.44
N GLU A 30 -12.22 -13.82 -17.51
CA GLU A 30 -10.86 -13.99 -16.99
C GLU A 30 -9.89 -12.97 -17.62
N ALA A 31 -10.03 -12.71 -18.92
CA ALA A 31 -9.21 -11.72 -19.63
C ALA A 31 -9.44 -10.28 -19.13
N ASN A 32 -10.68 -9.91 -18.81
CA ASN A 32 -10.96 -8.60 -18.23
C ASN A 32 -10.40 -8.51 -16.81
N LEU A 33 -10.55 -9.56 -15.99
CA LEU A 33 -10.01 -9.59 -14.63
C LEU A 33 -8.47 -9.50 -14.63
N VAL A 34 -7.79 -10.17 -15.55
CA VAL A 34 -6.33 -10.04 -15.72
C VAL A 34 -5.96 -8.61 -16.13
N ARG A 35 -6.70 -8.01 -17.07
CA ARG A 35 -6.44 -6.64 -17.52
C ARG A 35 -6.62 -5.61 -16.40
N GLU A 36 -7.70 -5.72 -15.63
CA GLU A 36 -7.94 -4.88 -14.46
C GLU A 36 -6.86 -5.06 -13.39
N GLY A 37 -6.42 -6.31 -13.16
CA GLY A 37 -5.32 -6.59 -12.24
C GLY A 37 -3.99 -5.95 -12.69
N ILE A 38 -3.67 -6.03 -13.98
CA ILE A 38 -2.49 -5.37 -14.56
C ILE A 38 -2.59 -3.85 -14.37
N ASN A 39 -3.74 -3.26 -14.74
CA ASN A 39 -3.96 -1.82 -14.60
C ASN A 39 -3.80 -1.39 -13.13
N ALA A 40 -4.40 -2.13 -12.19
CA ALA A 40 -4.31 -1.81 -10.77
C ALA A 40 -2.87 -1.79 -10.25
N ILE A 41 -2.00 -2.68 -10.74
CA ILE A 41 -0.58 -2.70 -10.38
C ILE A 41 0.15 -1.52 -11.02
N LEU A 42 -0.10 -1.23 -12.30
CA LEU A 42 0.57 -0.15 -13.02
C LEU A 42 0.15 1.25 -12.56
N THR A 43 -1.10 1.42 -12.10
CA THR A 43 -1.60 2.69 -11.56
C THR A 43 -1.25 2.88 -10.09
N ARG A 44 -0.86 1.82 -9.39
CA ARG A 44 -0.48 1.93 -7.98
C ARG A 44 0.84 2.71 -7.91
N PRO A 45 0.93 3.79 -7.13
CA PRO A 45 2.20 4.48 -6.95
C PRO A 45 3.21 3.48 -6.41
N VAL A 46 4.35 3.36 -7.08
CA VAL A 46 5.50 2.66 -6.55
C VAL A 46 5.97 3.50 -5.37
N ILE A 47 5.56 3.12 -4.17
CA ILE A 47 6.13 3.67 -2.95
C ILE A 47 7.52 3.04 -2.87
N GLU A 48 8.51 3.78 -3.33
CA GLU A 48 9.90 3.42 -3.13
C GLU A 48 10.12 3.34 -1.62
N LYS A 49 10.34 2.11 -1.14
CA LYS A 49 10.65 1.90 0.27
C LYS A 49 12.05 2.44 0.47
N ASP A 50 12.14 3.66 0.96
CA ASP A 50 13.37 4.19 1.47
C ASP A 50 13.78 3.33 2.68
N SER A 51 14.77 2.46 2.45
CA SER A 51 15.30 1.55 3.46
C SER A 51 15.84 2.29 4.68
N ASP A 52 16.24 3.54 4.50
CA ASP A 52 16.88 4.37 5.51
C ASP A 52 15.88 5.32 6.17
N ALA A 53 14.63 5.37 5.71
CA ALA A 53 13.58 6.19 6.32
C ALA A 53 13.42 5.88 7.81
N TRP A 54 13.43 4.60 8.18
CA TRP A 54 13.35 4.20 9.59
C TRP A 54 14.60 4.60 10.38
N THR A 55 15.78 4.47 9.78
CA THR A 55 17.05 4.86 10.40
C THR A 55 17.10 6.37 10.66
N ARG A 56 16.64 7.20 9.71
CA ARG A 56 16.56 8.66 9.87
C ARG A 56 15.56 9.06 10.95
N GLU A 57 14.38 8.44 10.95
CA GLU A 57 13.36 8.68 11.99
C GLU A 57 13.90 8.28 13.39
N TRP A 58 14.58 7.14 13.48
CA TRP A 58 15.17 6.68 14.73
C TRP A 58 16.27 7.62 15.24
N ASN A 59 17.12 8.12 14.35
CA ASN A 59 18.11 9.13 14.69
C ASN A 59 17.45 10.43 15.15
N PHE A 60 16.39 10.87 14.48
CA PHE A 60 15.61 12.05 14.87
C PHE A 60 15.01 11.89 16.28
N ILE A 61 14.36 10.78 16.58
CA ILE A 61 13.82 10.47 17.91
C ILE A 61 14.94 10.49 18.96
N ASN A 62 16.08 9.87 18.67
CA ASN A 62 17.24 9.87 19.59
C ASN A 62 17.79 11.28 19.83
N THR A 63 17.85 12.13 18.80
CA THR A 63 18.23 13.55 18.99
C THR A 63 17.24 14.29 19.87
N MET A 64 15.94 14.00 19.76
CA MET A 64 14.90 14.60 20.60
C MET A 64 14.97 14.11 22.04
N LEU A 65 15.21 12.82 22.28
CA LEU A 65 15.38 12.25 23.62
C LEU A 65 16.60 12.82 24.35
N ARG A 66 17.67 13.15 23.62
CA ARG A 66 18.87 13.79 24.16
C ARG A 66 18.68 15.27 24.50
N LYS A 67 17.66 15.93 23.95
CA LYS A 67 17.35 17.32 24.31
C LYS A 67 16.72 17.34 25.71
N ARG A 68 17.19 18.26 26.56
CA ARG A 68 16.61 18.49 27.89
C ARG A 68 15.12 18.84 27.76
N PRO A 69 14.27 18.47 28.73
CA PRO A 69 12.87 18.85 28.72
C PRO A 69 12.74 20.37 28.55
N VAL A 70 11.90 20.77 27.59
CA VAL A 70 11.64 22.18 27.30
C VAL A 70 11.07 22.82 28.57
N LYS A 71 11.63 23.96 29.00
CA LYS A 71 11.09 24.71 30.13
C LYS A 71 9.68 25.20 29.78
N GLY A 72 8.67 24.58 30.39
CA GLY A 72 7.27 24.93 30.20
C GLY A 72 6.36 23.77 30.57
N LYS A 73 5.16 24.08 31.08
CA LYS A 73 4.10 23.07 31.25
C LYS A 73 3.34 22.94 29.93
N ARG A 74 2.84 21.73 29.63
CA ARG A 74 1.90 21.54 28.51
C ARG A 74 0.71 22.48 28.71
N ARG A 75 0.34 23.23 27.67
CA ARG A 75 -0.81 24.16 27.72
C ARG A 75 -2.16 23.46 27.58
N TRP A 76 -2.15 22.18 27.23
CA TRP A 76 -3.33 21.36 26.99
C TRP A 76 -3.27 20.11 27.85
N LYS A 77 -4.45 19.65 28.27
CA LYS A 77 -4.64 18.39 28.98
C LYS A 77 -4.74 17.26 27.96
N ARG A 78 -4.28 16.06 28.30
CA ARG A 78 -4.24 14.92 27.35
C ARG A 78 -5.66 14.50 26.95
N GLU A 79 -6.59 14.67 27.88
CA GLU A 79 -8.01 14.39 27.77
C GLU A 79 -8.68 15.24 26.68
N GLU A 80 -8.28 16.51 26.52
CA GLU A 80 -8.83 17.46 25.53
C GLU A 80 -8.51 17.09 24.07
N ILE A 81 -7.57 16.17 23.81
CA ILE A 81 -7.17 15.75 22.46
C ILE A 81 -8.03 14.60 21.93
N TYR A 82 -8.55 13.74 22.81
CA TYR A 82 -9.21 12.49 22.42
C TYR A 82 -10.75 12.56 22.46
N GLU A 83 -11.33 13.62 22.99
CA GLU A 83 -12.79 13.83 23.07
C GLU A 83 -13.36 14.54 21.83
N ARG A 84 -13.01 14.10 20.61
CA ARG A 84 -13.62 14.62 19.38
C ARG A 84 -14.40 13.55 18.63
#